data_AF-A0A1G7N6Y9-F1
#
_entry.id   AF-A0A1G7N6Y9-F1
#
_cell.length_a   1.000
_cell.length_b   1.000
_cell.length_c   1.000
_cell.angle_alpha   90.00
_cell.angle_beta   90.00
_cell.angle_gamma   90.00
#
_symmetry.space_group_name_H-M   'P 1'
#
loop_
_entity.id
_entity.type
_entity.pdbx_description
1 polymer ?
#
loop_
_entity_poly.entity_id
_entity_poly.type
_entity_poly.pdbx_seq_one_letter_code
_entity_poly.pdbx_strand_id
1 'polypeptide(L)' 'KRLKALPGFGDQKARIFLALLGKQFGIQPDGWREAAGSYGDEGSRRSVADVTDQKSLLEVRDFKKAAKAAKK' A
#
# COMPACT_ATOMS: atom_id res chain seq x y z
N LYS A 1 3.21 -20.45 -6.55
CA LYS A 1 2.06 -19.76 -7.19
C LYS A 1 2.07 -18.29 -6.75
N ARG A 2 2.01 -17.32 -7.67
CA ARG A 2 2.18 -15.87 -7.36
C ARG A 2 0.91 -15.29 -6.72
N LEU A 3 1.05 -14.31 -5.84
CA LEU A 3 -0.06 -13.66 -5.10
C LEU A 3 -1.20 -13.17 -6.03
N LYS A 4 -0.84 -12.70 -7.23
CA LYS A 4 -1.76 -12.22 -8.27
C LYS A 4 -2.69 -13.29 -8.86
N ALA A 5 -2.40 -14.57 -8.63
CA ALA A 5 -3.23 -15.69 -9.10
C ALA A 5 -4.39 -16.02 -8.15
N LEU A 6 -4.44 -15.38 -6.97
CA LEU A 6 -5.53 -15.58 -6.02
C LEU A 6 -6.77 -14.76 -6.43
N PRO A 7 -7.99 -15.33 -6.38
CA PRO A 7 -9.22 -14.58 -6.61
C PRO A 7 -9.28 -13.34 -5.71
N GLY A 8 -9.55 -12.18 -6.32
CA GLY A 8 -9.64 -10.90 -5.59
C GLY A 8 -8.31 -10.19 -5.35
N PHE A 9 -7.16 -10.75 -5.74
CA PHE A 9 -5.83 -10.14 -5.67
C PHE A 9 -5.33 -9.64 -7.04
N GLY A 10 -5.84 -8.49 -7.46
CA GLY A 10 -5.28 -7.76 -8.61
C GLY A 10 -3.90 -7.16 -8.32
N ASP A 11 -3.26 -6.60 -9.35
CA ASP A 11 -1.90 -6.02 -9.26
C ASP A 11 -1.77 -4.98 -8.13
N GLN A 12 -2.73 -4.06 -8.03
CA GLN A 12 -2.74 -3.03 -7.00
C GLN A 12 -2.76 -3.62 -5.59
N LYS A 13 -3.65 -4.60 -5.32
CA LYS A 13 -3.76 -5.24 -4.01
C LYS A 13 -2.52 -6.05 -3.67
N ALA A 14 -1.90 -6.69 -4.67
CA ALA A 14 -0.65 -7.41 -4.47
C ALA A 14 0.48 -6.47 -4.03
N ARG A 15 0.59 -5.28 -4.64
CA ARG A 15 1.57 -4.26 -4.24
C ARG A 15 1.28 -3.68 -2.85
N ILE A 16 0.02 -3.39 -2.52
CA ILE A 16 -0.38 -2.94 -1.18
C ILE A 16 -0.05 -3.99 -0.12
N PHE A 17 -0.29 -5.27 -0.41
CA PHE A 17 0.04 -6.35 0.51
C PHE A 17 1.56 -6.49 0.71
N LEU A 18 2.34 -6.42 -0.37
CA LEU A 18 3.81 -6.39 -0.26
C LEU A 18 4.29 -5.19 0.58
N ALA A 19 3.71 -4.00 0.37
CA ALA A 19 4.01 -2.82 1.16
C ALA A 19 3.68 -3.01 2.65
N LEU A 20 2.56 -3.65 2.98
CA LEU A 20 2.17 -3.95 4.35
C LEU A 20 3.21 -4.83 5.04
N LEU A 21 3.67 -5.89 4.35
CA LEU A 21 4.69 -6.78 4.87
C LEU A 21 6.01 -6.05 5.12
N GLY A 22 6.46 -5.20 4.19
CA GLY A 22 7.71 -4.45 4.34
C GLY A 22 7.65 -3.35 5.39
N LYS A 23 6.54 -2.61 5.47
CA LYS A 23 6.40 -1.45 6.36
C LYS A 23 6.06 -1.81 7.79
N GLN A 24 5.15 -2.76 7.99
CA GLN A 24 4.61 -3.06 9.33
C GLN A 24 5.17 -4.35 9.91
N PHE A 25 5.50 -5.34 9.07
CA PHE A 25 6.01 -6.63 9.52
C PHE A 25 7.53 -6.78 9.39
N GLY A 26 8.24 -5.76 8.90
CA GLY A 26 9.70 -5.78 8.76
C GLY A 26 10.23 -6.76 7.71
N ILE A 27 9.38 -7.29 6.82
CA ILE A 27 9.79 -8.22 5.76
C ILE A 27 10.32 -7.42 4.57
N GLN A 28 11.63 -7.17 4.58
CA GLN A 28 12.28 -6.22 3.68
C GLN A 28 13.36 -6.86 2.80
N PRO A 29 13.02 -7.83 1.92
CA PRO A 29 13.99 -8.37 0.96
C PRO A 29 14.41 -7.29 -0.05
N ASP A 30 15.60 -7.41 -0.62
CA ASP A 30 16.10 -6.43 -1.61
C ASP A 30 15.08 -6.20 -2.75
N GLY A 31 14.88 -4.92 -3.10
CA GLY A 31 13.96 -4.52 -4.17
C GLY A 31 12.48 -4.51 -3.80
N TRP A 32 12.11 -4.73 -2.53
CA TRP A 32 10.69 -4.81 -2.14
C TRP A 32 9.93 -3.50 -2.33
N ARG A 33 10.60 -2.34 -2.15
CA ARG A 33 9.98 -1.02 -2.30
C ARG A 33 9.63 -0.76 -3.76
N GLU A 34 10.54 -1.06 -4.67
CA GLU A 34 10.37 -0.99 -6.12
C GLU A 34 9.23 -1.91 -6.58
N ALA A 35 9.19 -3.14 -6.07
CA ALA A 35 8.13 -4.10 -6.36
C ALA A 35 6.76 -3.66 -5.81
N ALA A 36 6.72 -2.95 -4.68
CA ALA A 36 5.52 -2.34 -4.13
C ALA A 36 5.10 -1.05 -4.87
N GLY A 37 5.98 -0.48 -5.69
CA GLY A 37 5.77 0.80 -6.38
C GLY A 37 5.46 1.92 -5.39
N SER A 38 4.55 2.83 -5.74
CA SER A 38 4.23 3.99 -4.87
C SER A 38 3.67 3.63 -3.48
N TYR A 39 3.28 2.37 -3.25
CA TYR A 39 2.89 1.90 -1.92
C TYR A 39 4.10 1.56 -1.04
N GLY A 40 5.28 1.35 -1.63
CA GLY A 40 6.55 1.14 -0.94
C GLY A 40 7.27 2.43 -0.55
N ASP A 41 6.86 3.58 -1.11
CA ASP A 41 7.47 4.89 -0.84
C ASP A 41 7.52 5.19 0.67
N GLU A 42 8.66 5.68 1.13
CA GLU A 42 8.85 6.08 2.53
C GLU A 42 7.99 7.30 2.85
N GLY A 43 7.36 7.30 4.03
CA GLY A 43 6.45 8.37 4.45
C GLY A 43 5.11 8.43 3.68
N SER A 44 4.82 7.49 2.79
CA SER A 44 3.56 7.51 2.03
C SER A 44 2.34 7.33 2.93
N ARG A 45 1.19 7.90 2.53
CA ARG A 45 -0.12 7.73 3.20
C ARG A 45 -1.18 7.33 2.18
N ARG A 46 -0.93 6.22 1.47
CA ARG A 46 -1.67 5.85 0.25
C ARG A 46 -2.54 4.60 0.43
N SER A 47 -2.24 3.76 1.42
CA SER A 47 -2.92 2.47 1.60
C SER A 47 -2.96 2.03 3.06
N VAL A 48 -3.55 0.87 3.32
CA VAL A 48 -3.57 0.25 4.66
C VAL A 48 -2.16 -0.05 5.18
N ALA A 49 -1.18 -0.25 4.29
CA ALA A 49 0.22 -0.44 4.67
C ALA A 49 0.79 0.74 5.46
N ASP A 50 0.18 1.92 5.33
CA ASP A 50 0.61 3.16 5.97
C ASP A 50 -0.17 3.49 7.26
N VAL A 51 -1.12 2.63 7.67
CA VAL A 51 -1.96 2.85 8.85
C VAL A 51 -1.34 2.17 10.06
N THR A 52 -0.71 2.96 10.92
CA THR A 52 -0.10 2.50 12.19
C THR A 52 -0.82 3.02 13.42
N ASP A 53 -1.69 4.01 13.26
CA ASP A 53 -2.43 4.69 14.31
C ASP A 53 -3.69 5.39 13.75
N GLN A 54 -4.44 6.08 14.61
CA GLN A 54 -5.64 6.80 14.20
C GLN A 54 -5.35 7.99 13.28
N LYS A 55 -4.21 8.68 13.47
CA LYS A 55 -3.81 9.83 12.65
C LYS A 55 -3.54 9.41 11.21
N SER A 56 -2.74 8.37 11.03
CA SER A 56 -2.43 7.76 9.75
C SER A 56 -3.65 7.17 9.05
N LEU A 57 -4.60 6.62 9.79
CA LEU A 57 -5.88 6.22 9.21
C LEU A 57 -6.62 7.40 8.57
N LEU A 58 -6.68 8.56 9.24
CA LEU A 58 -7.34 9.75 8.70
C LEU A 58 -6.63 10.27 7.46
N GLU A 59 -5.30 10.36 7.48
CA GLU A 59 -4.51 10.82 6.34
C GLU A 59 -4.67 9.91 5.12
N VAL A 60 -4.69 8.58 5.29
CA VAL A 60 -4.96 7.63 4.20
C VAL A 60 -6.37 7.79 3.64
N ARG A 61 -7.36 8.07 4.50
CA ARG A 61 -8.74 8.32 4.05
C ARG A 61 -8.82 9.60 3.23
N ASP A 62 -8.14 10.66 3.65
CA ASP A 62 -8.14 11.94 2.95
C ASP A 62 -7.40 11.86 1.62
N PHE A 63 -6.25 11.15 1.57
CA PHE A 63 -5.58 10.82 0.31
C PHE A 63 -6.53 10.11 -0.67
N LYS A 64 -7.24 9.08 -0.21
CA LYS A 64 -8.20 8.34 -1.06
C LYS A 64 -9.36 9.20 -1.55
N LYS A 65 -9.88 10.10 -0.71
CA LYS A 65 -10.93 11.06 -1.11
C LYS A 65 -10.41 12.02 -2.18
N ALA A 66 -9.24 12.61 -1.98
CA ALA A 66 -8.63 13.54 -2.94
C ALA A 66 -8.34 12.85 -4.28
N ALA A 67 -7.76 11.63 -4.26
CA ALA A 67 -7.49 10.85 -5.46
C ALA A 67 -8.77 10.45 -6.22
N LYS A 68 -9.89 10.24 -5.51
CA LYS A 68 -11.20 9.99 -6.13
C LYS A 68 -11.78 11.27 -6.75
N ALA A 69 -11.65 12.40 -6.07
CA ALA A 69 -12.12 13.70 -6.56
C ALA A 69 -11.36 14.14 -7.82
N ALA A 70 -10.05 13.94 -7.87
CA ALA A 70 -9.21 14.26 -9.03
C ALA A 70 -9.49 13.40 -10.28
N LYS A 71 -10.23 12.29 -10.13
CA LYS A 71 -10.64 11.40 -11.23
C LYS A 71 -12.08 11.63 -11.70
N LYS A 72 -12.79 12.58 -11.07
CA LYS A 72 -14.15 12.97 -11.42
C LYS A 72 -14.11 14.25 -12.23
#